data_AF-A0A937GY72-F1
#
_entry.id   AF-A0A937GY72-F1
#
_cell.length_a   1.000
_cell.length_b   1.000
_cell.length_c   1.000
_cell.angle_alpha   90.00
_cell.angle_beta   90.00
_cell.angle_gamma   90.00
#
_symmetry.space_group_name_H-M   'P 1'
#
loop_
_entity.id
_entity.type
_entity.pdbx_description
1 polymer ?
#
loop_
_entity_poly.entity_id
_entity_poly.type
_entity_poly.pdbx_seq_one_letter_code
_entity_poly.pdbx_strand_id
1 'polypeptide(L)'
;MPLPQNPTAAIIVIGDEILSGRTKDKNIGWLAENLSAQGIQLVEARVIADNRQVIIDTVQNLSAAYDLVFTSGGIGPTHDDITTEAVAAAFDVPVIRHPEAERRLLAHYANTDLEFNAARQKMADIPDTAELIDNPLSAAPGFILGNVHVLPGVPSILQAMYEGLRSRLPGGVVMTRITVQCATGEGNIATILAAVESRYEGTSIGSYPWFKPGQFGTAVVVSGLDAETTQKAAKDVETEVRQLGVDAAIVGADGAPVS
;
A
#
# COMPACT_ATOMS: atom_id res chain seq x y z
N MET A 1 6.83 24.38 13.58
CA MET A 1 6.49 23.10 14.25
C MET A 1 7.01 22.00 13.34
N PRO A 2 7.57 20.89 13.86
CA PRO A 2 7.91 19.76 13.00
C PRO A 2 6.64 19.33 12.25
N LEU A 3 6.78 19.00 10.96
CA LEU A 3 5.67 18.54 10.13
C LEU A 3 5.01 17.32 10.81
N PRO A 4 3.68 17.19 10.80
CA PRO A 4 3.02 15.99 11.30
C PRO A 4 3.55 14.78 10.52
N GLN A 5 4.09 13.80 11.24
CA GLN A 5 4.56 12.55 10.64
C GLN A 5 3.33 11.71 10.30
N ASN A 6 3.15 11.41 9.02
CA ASN A 6 2.07 10.54 8.57
C ASN A 6 2.25 9.12 9.12
N PRO A 7 1.14 8.39 9.40
CA PRO A 7 1.22 6.97 9.74
C PRO A 7 1.94 6.19 8.64
N THR A 8 2.79 5.27 9.05
CA THR A 8 3.58 4.41 8.16
C THR A 8 2.92 3.05 8.02
N ALA A 9 3.02 2.47 6.83
CA ALA A 9 2.50 1.15 6.53
C ALA A 9 3.53 0.31 5.78
N ALA A 10 3.44 -1.01 5.96
CA ALA A 10 4.08 -1.99 5.11
C ALA A 10 3.09 -3.04 4.61
N ILE A 11 3.38 -3.69 3.47
CA ILE A 11 2.60 -4.82 2.95
C ILE A 11 3.48 -6.06 2.75
N ILE A 12 2.95 -7.22 3.15
CA ILE A 12 3.52 -8.54 2.92
C ILE A 12 2.61 -9.30 1.96
N VAL A 13 3.04 -9.51 0.73
CA VAL A 13 2.38 -10.41 -0.22
C VAL A 13 2.97 -11.80 -0.03
N ILE A 14 2.12 -12.77 0.30
CA ILE A 14 2.49 -14.14 0.63
C ILE A 14 1.93 -15.03 -0.47
N GLY A 15 2.80 -15.67 -1.25
CA GLY A 15 2.39 -16.52 -2.37
C GLY A 15 3.53 -16.90 -3.31
N ASP A 16 3.85 -18.19 -3.40
CA ASP A 16 4.85 -18.73 -4.34
C ASP A 16 4.50 -18.45 -5.81
N GLU A 17 3.22 -18.32 -6.15
CA GLU A 17 2.74 -17.97 -7.49
C GLU A 17 3.08 -16.52 -7.88
N ILE A 18 3.24 -15.63 -6.90
CA ILE A 18 3.69 -14.25 -7.13
C ILE A 18 5.20 -14.24 -7.36
N LEU A 19 5.97 -14.98 -6.54
CA LEU A 19 7.42 -15.09 -6.68
C LEU A 19 7.83 -15.77 -8.00
N SER A 20 7.11 -16.81 -8.41
CA SER A 20 7.33 -17.45 -9.72
C SER A 20 6.86 -16.60 -10.91
N GLY A 21 6.15 -15.50 -10.64
CA GLY A 21 5.61 -14.59 -11.65
C GLY A 21 4.42 -15.16 -12.44
N ARG A 22 3.89 -16.32 -12.04
CA ARG A 22 2.69 -16.96 -12.61
C ARG A 22 1.48 -16.05 -12.45
N THR A 23 1.34 -15.43 -11.29
CA THR A 23 0.32 -14.42 -11.01
C THR A 23 1.01 -13.07 -10.90
N LYS A 24 0.42 -12.04 -11.51
CA LYS A 24 0.88 -10.66 -11.32
C LYS A 24 0.18 -10.07 -10.11
N ASP A 25 0.96 -9.57 -9.16
CA ASP A 25 0.40 -8.82 -8.04
C ASP A 25 -0.41 -7.63 -8.56
N LYS A 26 -1.54 -7.40 -7.90
CA LYS A 26 -2.41 -6.24 -8.09
C LYS A 26 -2.75 -5.56 -6.76
N ASN A 27 -2.27 -6.09 -5.65
CA ASN A 27 -2.67 -5.64 -4.32
C ASN A 27 -1.75 -4.55 -3.80
N ILE A 28 -0.45 -4.59 -4.09
CA ILE A 28 0.51 -3.57 -3.62
C ILE A 28 0.15 -2.20 -4.17
N GLY A 29 0.02 -2.07 -5.49
CA GLY A 29 -0.29 -0.79 -6.14
C GLY A 29 -1.64 -0.23 -5.70
N TRP A 30 -2.66 -1.08 -5.68
CA TRP A 30 -4.00 -0.67 -5.26
C TRP A 30 -4.03 -0.22 -3.79
N LEU A 31 -3.38 -0.96 -2.89
CA LEU A 31 -3.33 -0.58 -1.48
C LEU A 31 -2.53 0.71 -1.28
N ALA A 32 -1.40 0.87 -1.98
CA ALA A 32 -0.58 2.08 -1.92
C ALA A 32 -1.36 3.34 -2.32
N GLU A 33 -2.16 3.26 -3.38
CA GLU A 33 -3.04 4.36 -3.83
C GLU A 33 -4.07 4.72 -2.76
N ASN A 34 -4.74 3.71 -2.19
CA ASN A 34 -5.80 3.92 -1.21
C ASN A 34 -5.29 4.40 0.15
N LEU A 35 -4.13 3.92 0.60
CA LEU A 35 -3.47 4.42 1.80
C LEU A 35 -2.98 5.86 1.60
N SER A 36 -2.37 6.16 0.44
CA SER A 36 -1.90 7.52 0.11
C SER A 36 -3.05 8.53 0.10
N ALA A 37 -4.22 8.14 -0.42
CA ALA A 37 -5.43 8.96 -0.42
C ALA A 37 -5.95 9.29 0.98
N GLN A 38 -5.51 8.58 2.02
CA GLN A 38 -5.81 8.83 3.43
C GLN A 38 -4.65 9.49 4.18
N GLY A 39 -3.54 9.80 3.51
CA GLY A 39 -2.33 10.31 4.16
C GLY A 39 -1.57 9.25 4.95
N ILE A 40 -1.74 7.96 4.64
CA ILE A 40 -0.93 6.86 5.17
C ILE A 40 0.19 6.57 4.16
N GLN A 41 1.44 6.53 4.62
CA GLN A 41 2.59 6.28 3.76
C GLN A 41 2.92 4.79 3.73
N LEU A 42 2.72 4.12 2.59
CA LEU A 42 3.26 2.79 2.37
C LEU A 42 4.78 2.91 2.13
N VAL A 43 5.58 2.47 3.09
CA VAL A 43 7.05 2.63 3.09
C VAL A 43 7.74 1.39 2.51
N GLU A 44 7.22 0.20 2.78
CA GLU A 44 7.87 -1.05 2.38
C GLU A 44 6.85 -2.09 1.89
N ALA A 45 7.23 -2.81 0.84
CA ALA A 45 6.48 -3.94 0.33
C ALA A 45 7.42 -5.14 0.20
N ARG A 46 7.01 -6.30 0.72
CA ARG A 46 7.74 -7.57 0.56
C ARG A 46 6.85 -8.59 -0.13
N VAL A 47 7.43 -9.33 -1.07
CA VAL A 47 6.82 -10.55 -1.62
C VAL A 47 7.63 -11.72 -1.09
N ILE A 48 6.97 -12.64 -0.39
CA ILE A 48 7.61 -13.78 0.28
C ILE A 48 6.93 -15.10 -0.05
N ALA A 49 7.66 -16.19 0.15
CA ALA A 49 7.19 -17.55 -0.08
C ALA A 49 6.20 -18.00 1.00
N ASP A 50 5.42 -19.03 0.68
CA ASP A 50 4.54 -19.75 1.63
C ASP A 50 5.36 -20.61 2.60
N ASN A 51 6.22 -19.95 3.38
CA ASN A 51 7.08 -20.57 4.36
C ASN A 51 6.83 -19.98 5.75
N ARG A 52 6.47 -20.85 6.70
CA ARG A 52 6.08 -20.45 8.05
C ARG A 52 7.11 -19.55 8.75
N GLN A 53 8.40 -19.91 8.74
CA GLN A 53 9.42 -19.13 9.44
C GLN A 53 9.66 -17.78 8.75
N VAL A 54 9.66 -17.76 7.42
CA VAL A 54 9.80 -16.52 6.65
C VAL A 54 8.65 -15.56 6.94
N ILE A 55 7.42 -16.06 7.04
CA ILE A 55 6.25 -15.25 7.40
C ILE A 55 6.39 -14.72 8.82
N ILE A 56 6.73 -15.57 9.80
CA ILE A 56 6.92 -15.17 11.20
C ILE A 56 7.95 -14.04 11.31
N ASP A 57 9.16 -14.26 10.77
CA ASP A 57 10.26 -13.30 10.86
C ASP A 57 9.89 -11.99 10.17
N THR A 58 9.22 -12.07 9.00
CA THR A 58 8.83 -10.87 8.25
C THR A 58 7.76 -10.07 8.98
N VAL A 59 6.75 -10.74 9.54
CA VAL A 59 5.69 -10.11 10.34
C VAL A 59 6.28 -9.42 11.56
N GLN A 60 7.14 -10.09 12.33
CA GLN A 60 7.78 -9.51 13.51
C GLN A 60 8.62 -8.27 13.16
N ASN A 61 9.45 -8.38 12.11
CA ASN A 61 10.30 -7.29 11.67
C ASN A 61 9.49 -6.06 11.24
N LEU A 62 8.46 -6.24 10.42
CA LEU A 62 7.67 -5.12 9.89
C LEU A 62 6.70 -4.56 10.94
N SER A 63 6.13 -5.41 11.79
CA SER A 63 5.24 -4.99 12.88
C SER A 63 5.96 -4.09 13.89
N ALA A 64 7.24 -4.35 14.15
CA ALA A 64 8.07 -3.51 15.01
C ALA A 64 8.53 -2.20 14.35
N ALA A 65 8.61 -2.15 13.01
CA ALA A 65 9.17 -1.02 12.27
C ALA A 65 8.12 0.00 11.80
N TYR A 66 6.86 -0.39 11.66
CA TYR A 66 5.81 0.42 11.03
C TYR A 66 4.53 0.47 11.87
N ASP A 67 3.74 1.53 11.70
CA ASP A 67 2.49 1.71 12.46
C ASP A 67 1.42 0.70 12.04
N LEU A 68 1.40 0.31 10.76
CA LEU A 68 0.45 -0.63 10.17
C LEU A 68 1.19 -1.66 9.32
N VAL A 69 0.80 -2.93 9.42
CA VAL A 69 1.23 -3.97 8.49
C VAL A 69 0.01 -4.60 7.86
N PHE A 70 0.02 -4.75 6.54
CA PHE A 70 -1.01 -5.47 5.80
C PHE A 70 -0.41 -6.76 5.26
N THR A 71 -1.17 -7.85 5.26
CA THR A 71 -0.81 -9.05 4.50
C THR A 71 -1.80 -9.28 3.36
N SER A 72 -1.36 -10.00 2.34
CA SER A 72 -2.20 -10.42 1.22
C SER A 72 -1.81 -11.85 0.85
N GLY A 73 -2.68 -12.82 1.16
CA GLY A 73 -2.50 -14.22 0.76
C GLY A 73 -2.40 -15.20 1.93
N GLY A 74 -2.56 -16.49 1.61
CA GLY A 74 -2.34 -17.60 2.54
C GLY A 74 -3.38 -17.78 3.67
N ILE A 75 -4.61 -17.27 3.50
CA ILE A 75 -5.72 -17.43 4.49
C ILE A 75 -6.94 -18.20 3.93
N GLY A 76 -6.81 -18.81 2.76
CA GLY A 76 -7.84 -19.65 2.19
C GLY A 76 -7.96 -21.04 2.86
N PRO A 77 -8.74 -21.93 2.24
CA PRO A 77 -9.01 -23.26 2.78
C PRO A 77 -7.93 -24.31 2.42
N THR A 78 -6.90 -23.97 1.62
CA THR A 78 -5.95 -24.97 1.12
C THR A 78 -4.83 -25.25 2.13
N HIS A 79 -3.98 -26.24 1.83
CA HIS A 79 -2.97 -26.76 2.76
C HIS A 79 -1.74 -25.85 2.85
N ASP A 80 -1.47 -25.12 1.77
CA ASP A 80 -0.48 -24.06 1.61
C ASP A 80 -0.93 -22.72 2.22
N ASP A 81 -2.22 -22.53 2.53
CA ASP A 81 -2.71 -21.37 3.28
C ASP A 81 -2.29 -21.44 4.77
N ILE A 82 -1.09 -20.97 5.07
CA ILE A 82 -0.47 -21.03 6.41
C ILE A 82 -0.32 -19.67 7.10
N THR A 83 -0.81 -18.57 6.50
CA THR A 83 -0.62 -17.20 7.00
C THR A 83 -1.24 -17.01 8.38
N THR A 84 -2.45 -17.52 8.63
CA THR A 84 -3.11 -17.38 9.94
C THR A 84 -2.25 -17.97 11.05
N GLU A 85 -1.77 -19.21 10.88
CA GLU A 85 -0.96 -19.92 11.87
C GLU A 85 0.41 -19.26 12.08
N ALA A 86 1.01 -18.75 11.01
CA ALA A 86 2.29 -18.06 11.06
C ALA A 86 2.18 -16.69 11.75
N VAL A 87 1.15 -15.90 11.45
CA VAL A 87 0.88 -14.62 12.12
C VAL A 87 0.57 -14.86 13.60
N ALA A 88 -0.24 -15.87 13.94
CA ALA A 88 -0.50 -16.22 15.34
C ALA A 88 0.79 -16.53 16.12
N ALA A 89 1.67 -17.34 15.50
CA ALA A 89 2.97 -17.69 16.08
C ALA A 89 3.91 -16.48 16.22
N ALA A 90 3.84 -15.50 15.31
CA ALA A 90 4.63 -14.28 15.39
C ALA A 90 4.34 -13.44 16.65
N PHE A 91 3.11 -13.53 17.18
CA PHE A 91 2.66 -12.83 18.39
C PHE A 91 2.50 -13.74 19.61
N ASP A 92 2.89 -15.02 19.52
CA ASP A 92 2.70 -16.02 20.57
C ASP A 92 1.23 -16.15 21.03
N VAL A 93 0.30 -16.08 20.06
CA VAL A 93 -1.15 -16.20 20.30
C VAL A 93 -1.66 -17.55 19.78
N PRO A 94 -2.46 -18.31 20.54
CA PRO A 94 -3.04 -19.55 20.05
C PRO A 94 -4.09 -19.29 18.96
N VAL A 95 -4.13 -20.17 17.97
CA VAL A 95 -5.23 -20.22 17.00
C VAL A 95 -6.37 -21.04 17.58
N ILE A 96 -7.57 -20.50 17.54
CA ILE A 96 -8.81 -21.17 17.97
C ILE A 96 -9.81 -21.20 16.82
N ARG A 97 -10.79 -22.11 16.90
CA ARG A 97 -12.01 -22.00 16.10
C ARG A 97 -12.81 -20.81 16.61
N HIS A 98 -12.72 -19.67 15.94
CA HIS A 98 -13.32 -18.43 16.42
C HIS A 98 -14.86 -18.49 16.28
N PRO A 99 -15.63 -18.41 17.39
CA PRO A 99 -17.08 -18.67 17.36
C PRO A 99 -17.84 -17.78 16.38
N GLU A 100 -17.50 -16.50 16.31
CA GLU A 100 -18.17 -15.57 15.38
C GLU A 100 -17.78 -15.80 13.91
N ALA A 101 -16.53 -16.19 13.62
CA ALA A 101 -16.11 -16.52 12.27
C ALA A 101 -16.82 -17.80 11.79
N GLU A 102 -16.89 -18.82 12.66
CA GLU A 102 -17.61 -20.06 12.39
C GLU A 102 -19.10 -19.81 12.18
N ARG A 103 -19.74 -18.98 13.02
CA ARG A 103 -21.15 -18.60 12.87
C ARG A 103 -21.43 -17.95 11.51
N ARG A 104 -20.56 -17.04 11.06
CA ARG A 104 -20.68 -16.35 9.76
C ARG A 104 -20.54 -17.32 8.59
N LEU A 105 -19.56 -18.22 8.65
CA LEU A 105 -19.35 -19.23 7.62
C LEU A 105 -20.50 -20.25 7.56
N LEU A 106 -20.98 -20.72 8.71
CA LEU A 106 -22.15 -21.59 8.79
C LEU A 106 -23.37 -20.94 8.12
N ALA A 107 -23.65 -19.67 8.43
CA ALA A 107 -24.74 -18.93 7.83
C ALA A 107 -24.55 -18.72 6.32
N HIS A 108 -23.32 -18.49 5.86
CA HIS A 108 -23.01 -18.36 4.44
C HIS A 108 -23.26 -19.68 3.69
N TYR A 109 -22.68 -20.78 4.16
CA TYR A 109 -22.79 -22.08 3.48
C TYR A 109 -24.19 -22.67 3.53
N ALA A 110 -24.98 -22.39 4.58
CA ALA A 110 -26.39 -22.80 4.65
C ALA A 110 -27.25 -22.26 3.49
N ASN A 111 -26.82 -21.16 2.86
CA ASN A 111 -27.49 -20.55 1.71
C ASN A 111 -26.87 -20.96 0.36
N THR A 112 -26.06 -22.03 0.34
CA THR A 112 -25.38 -22.53 -0.87
C THR A 112 -25.54 -24.03 -0.99
N ASP A 113 -25.32 -24.58 -2.19
CA ASP A 113 -25.27 -26.03 -2.41
C ASP A 113 -23.92 -26.66 -1.97
N LEU A 114 -23.07 -25.89 -1.29
CA LEU A 114 -21.70 -26.28 -0.94
C LEU A 114 -21.65 -26.80 0.50
N GLU A 115 -21.04 -27.96 0.70
CA GLU A 115 -20.81 -28.54 2.03
C GLU A 115 -19.81 -27.73 2.87
N PHE A 116 -20.11 -27.42 4.12
CA PHE A 116 -19.14 -26.78 5.03
C PHE A 116 -18.12 -27.80 5.59
N ASN A 117 -17.27 -28.32 4.70
CA ASN A 117 -16.26 -29.34 5.00
C ASN A 117 -15.10 -28.81 5.86
N ALA A 118 -14.20 -29.71 6.29
CA ALA A 118 -13.08 -29.38 7.17
C ALA A 118 -12.15 -28.28 6.62
N ALA A 119 -11.90 -28.26 5.31
CA ALA A 119 -11.07 -27.22 4.67
C ALA A 119 -11.73 -25.84 4.76
N ARG A 120 -13.06 -25.76 4.62
CA ARG A 120 -13.80 -24.50 4.76
C ARG A 120 -13.91 -24.07 6.22
N GLN A 121 -14.04 -25.03 7.13
CA GLN A 121 -14.03 -24.80 8.56
C GLN A 121 -12.71 -24.20 9.06
N LYS A 122 -11.57 -24.57 8.44
CA LYS A 122 -10.25 -23.96 8.71
C LYS A 122 -10.27 -22.44 8.55
N MET A 123 -11.09 -21.87 7.66
CA MET A 123 -11.21 -20.41 7.50
C MET A 123 -11.87 -19.70 8.70
N ALA A 124 -12.40 -20.44 9.68
CA ALA A 124 -12.83 -19.91 10.98
C ALA A 124 -11.76 -20.09 12.07
N ASP A 125 -10.63 -20.71 11.76
CA ASP A 125 -9.49 -20.78 12.67
C ASP A 125 -8.78 -19.42 12.62
N ILE A 126 -8.81 -18.68 13.73
CA ILE A 126 -8.33 -17.29 13.86
C ILE A 126 -7.59 -17.17 15.21
N PRO A 127 -6.56 -16.32 15.35
CA PRO A 127 -5.91 -16.10 16.65
C PRO A 127 -6.91 -15.58 17.69
N ASP A 128 -6.86 -16.11 18.91
CA ASP A 128 -7.86 -15.87 19.97
C ASP A 128 -8.14 -14.39 20.25
N THR A 129 -7.10 -13.57 20.30
CA THR A 129 -7.21 -12.12 20.61
C THR A 129 -7.35 -11.24 19.36
N ALA A 130 -7.57 -11.82 18.19
CA ALA A 130 -7.65 -11.06 16.95
C ALA A 130 -9.05 -10.45 16.75
N GLU A 131 -9.08 -9.25 16.19
CA GLU A 131 -10.33 -8.60 15.77
C GLU A 131 -10.70 -9.06 14.36
N LEU A 132 -11.95 -9.44 14.12
CA LEU A 132 -12.38 -9.88 12.79
C LEU A 132 -12.52 -8.72 11.80
N ILE A 133 -12.11 -8.97 10.56
CA ILE A 133 -12.35 -8.10 9.41
C ILE A 133 -13.44 -8.73 8.56
N ASP A 134 -14.56 -8.01 8.42
CA ASP A 134 -15.70 -8.48 7.65
C ASP A 134 -15.34 -8.63 6.17
N ASN A 135 -15.67 -9.80 5.63
CA ASN A 135 -15.55 -10.10 4.20
C ASN A 135 -16.95 -10.18 3.58
N PRO A 136 -17.40 -9.12 2.87
CA PRO A 136 -18.74 -9.08 2.32
C PRO A 136 -18.93 -9.99 1.09
N LEU A 137 -17.85 -10.54 0.51
CA LEU A 137 -17.92 -11.33 -0.72
C LEU A 137 -17.97 -12.84 -0.47
N SER A 138 -17.19 -13.35 0.50
CA SER A 138 -17.10 -14.80 0.75
C SER A 138 -17.30 -15.21 2.21
N ALA A 139 -17.72 -14.28 3.08
CA ALA A 139 -17.98 -14.45 4.52
C ALA A 139 -16.79 -14.91 5.39
N ALA A 140 -15.77 -15.57 4.82
CA ALA A 140 -14.51 -15.91 5.47
C ALA A 140 -13.79 -14.63 5.91
N PRO A 141 -13.72 -14.33 7.21
CA PRO A 141 -13.19 -13.06 7.68
C PRO A 141 -11.66 -13.04 7.55
N GLY A 142 -11.12 -11.83 7.36
CA GLY A 142 -9.72 -11.57 7.74
C GLY A 142 -9.66 -11.25 9.22
N PHE A 143 -8.50 -10.79 9.69
CA PHE A 143 -8.36 -10.41 11.10
C PHE A 143 -7.25 -9.39 11.32
N ILE A 144 -7.32 -8.68 12.45
CA ILE A 144 -6.31 -7.77 12.94
C ILE A 144 -5.72 -8.36 14.22
N LEU A 145 -4.39 -8.51 14.27
CA LEU A 145 -3.64 -8.91 15.46
C LEU A 145 -2.51 -7.93 15.71
N GLY A 146 -2.56 -7.21 16.83
CA GLY A 146 -1.68 -6.06 17.05
C GLY A 146 -1.93 -4.98 15.99
N ASN A 147 -0.89 -4.63 15.22
CA ASN A 147 -0.99 -3.71 14.07
C ASN A 147 -1.02 -4.43 12.70
N VAL A 148 -1.15 -5.76 12.68
CA VAL A 148 -1.13 -6.57 11.46
C VAL A 148 -2.54 -6.88 10.99
N HIS A 149 -2.89 -6.39 9.80
CA HIS A 149 -4.16 -6.56 9.12
C HIS A 149 -4.02 -7.68 8.09
N VAL A 150 -4.57 -8.85 8.40
CA VAL A 150 -4.45 -10.05 7.58
C VAL A 150 -5.61 -10.14 6.60
N LEU A 151 -5.29 -10.04 5.31
CA LEU A 151 -6.26 -9.98 4.20
C LEU A 151 -6.00 -11.09 3.17
N PRO A 152 -7.03 -11.51 2.41
CA PRO A 152 -6.88 -12.55 1.39
C PRO A 152 -6.12 -12.06 0.16
N GLY A 153 -5.52 -12.99 -0.58
CA GLY A 153 -4.75 -12.67 -1.79
C GLY A 153 -5.60 -12.27 -3.00
N VAL A 154 -6.89 -12.65 -3.01
CA VAL A 154 -7.81 -12.32 -4.11
C VAL A 154 -8.10 -10.81 -4.12
N PRO A 155 -7.75 -10.06 -5.19
CA PRO A 155 -7.82 -8.60 -5.18
C PRO A 155 -9.21 -8.06 -4.85
N SER A 156 -10.27 -8.57 -5.48
CA SER A 156 -11.63 -8.07 -5.23
C SER A 156 -12.08 -8.25 -3.77
N ILE A 157 -11.61 -9.28 -3.09
CA ILE A 157 -11.95 -9.55 -1.69
C ILE A 157 -11.17 -8.62 -0.77
N LEU A 158 -9.85 -8.50 -0.98
CA LEU A 158 -9.02 -7.56 -0.24
C LEU A 158 -9.58 -6.13 -0.31
N GLN A 159 -9.97 -5.70 -1.52
CA GLN A 159 -10.52 -4.37 -1.75
C GLN A 159 -11.83 -4.15 -1.00
N ALA A 160 -12.75 -5.12 -1.05
CA ALA A 160 -14.03 -5.03 -0.35
C ALA A 160 -13.87 -5.02 1.18
N MET A 161 -12.90 -5.80 1.70
CA MET A 161 -12.56 -5.80 3.12
C MET A 161 -11.92 -4.49 3.56
N TYR A 162 -10.97 -3.97 2.77
CA TYR A 162 -10.33 -2.68 3.04
C TYR A 162 -11.36 -1.54 3.11
N GLU A 163 -12.37 -1.52 2.24
CA GLU A 163 -13.41 -0.49 2.28
C GLU A 163 -14.14 -0.47 3.63
N GLY A 164 -14.43 -1.64 4.21
CA GLY A 164 -15.01 -1.75 5.56
C GLY A 164 -14.06 -1.36 6.69
N LEU A 165 -12.75 -1.46 6.47
CA LEU A 165 -11.70 -1.04 7.42
C LEU A 165 -11.36 0.44 7.34
N ARG A 166 -11.58 1.06 6.19
CA ARG A 166 -11.02 2.35 5.81
C ARG A 166 -11.25 3.43 6.88
N SER A 167 -12.46 3.52 7.42
CA SER A 167 -12.84 4.52 8.43
C SER A 167 -12.22 4.28 9.81
N ARG A 168 -11.65 3.09 10.05
CA ARG A 168 -10.98 2.70 11.30
C ARG A 168 -9.47 2.87 11.24
N LEU A 169 -8.90 3.00 10.05
CA LEU A 169 -7.48 3.26 9.86
C LEU A 169 -7.12 4.69 10.31
N PRO A 170 -5.91 4.91 10.82
CA PRO A 170 -5.46 6.26 11.15
C PRO A 170 -5.40 7.11 9.88
N GLY A 171 -5.94 8.33 9.93
CA GLY A 171 -5.74 9.32 8.87
C GLY A 171 -4.40 10.05 9.02
N GLY A 172 -3.92 10.64 7.94
CA GLY A 172 -2.78 11.55 7.92
C GLY A 172 -3.00 12.74 6.99
N VAL A 173 -1.94 13.51 6.76
CA VAL A 173 -1.95 14.61 5.79
C VAL A 173 -1.75 14.05 4.39
N VAL A 174 -2.71 14.30 3.50
CA VAL A 174 -2.60 13.84 2.11
C VAL A 174 -1.47 14.60 1.42
N MET A 175 -0.53 13.85 0.84
CA MET A 175 0.63 14.40 0.13
C MET A 175 0.20 15.27 -1.04
N THR A 176 0.66 16.51 -1.08
CA THR A 176 0.55 17.36 -2.27
C THR A 176 1.57 16.91 -3.30
N ARG A 177 1.17 16.77 -4.56
CA ARG A 177 2.07 16.48 -5.69
C ARG A 177 1.81 17.46 -6.82
N ILE A 178 2.87 18.12 -7.28
CA ILE A 178 2.82 19.09 -8.38
C ILE A 178 3.83 18.65 -9.44
N THR A 179 3.37 18.55 -10.67
CA THR A 179 4.21 18.15 -11.80
C THR A 179 4.64 19.38 -12.60
N VAL A 180 5.94 19.52 -12.82
CA VAL A 180 6.55 20.48 -13.75
C VAL A 180 7.02 19.70 -14.97
N GLN A 181 6.46 19.98 -16.15
CA GLN A 181 6.93 19.42 -17.40
C GLN A 181 8.08 20.26 -17.93
N CYS A 182 9.23 19.63 -18.19
CA CYS A 182 10.42 20.27 -18.72
C CYS A 182 10.78 19.66 -20.08
N ALA A 183 10.93 20.49 -21.12
CA ALA A 183 11.32 20.07 -22.47
C ALA A 183 12.84 19.82 -22.60
N THR A 184 13.41 19.11 -21.63
CA THR A 184 14.83 18.77 -21.57
C THR A 184 15.06 17.45 -20.85
N GLY A 185 16.22 16.85 -21.06
CA GLY A 185 16.63 15.63 -20.38
C GLY A 185 17.00 15.91 -18.92
N GLU A 186 16.72 14.94 -18.05
CA GLU A 186 16.91 15.02 -16.60
C GLU A 186 18.33 15.50 -16.21
N GLY A 187 19.37 14.98 -16.87
CA GLY A 187 20.76 15.35 -16.57
C GLY A 187 21.08 16.84 -16.75
N ASN A 188 20.34 17.56 -17.61
CA ASN A 188 20.55 18.99 -17.83
C ASN A 188 20.02 19.85 -16.68
N ILE A 189 19.09 19.33 -15.89
CA ILE A 189 18.42 20.06 -14.80
C ILE A 189 18.70 19.47 -13.43
N ALA A 190 19.44 18.36 -13.32
CA ALA A 190 19.71 17.67 -12.06
C ALA A 190 20.26 18.60 -10.95
N THR A 191 21.17 19.53 -11.30
CA THR A 191 21.72 20.50 -10.33
C THR A 191 20.65 21.47 -9.82
N ILE A 192 19.71 21.89 -10.69
CA ILE A 192 18.56 22.72 -10.29
C ILE A 192 17.67 21.92 -9.34
N LEU A 193 17.35 20.68 -9.67
CA LEU A 193 16.48 19.84 -8.83
C LEU A 193 17.04 19.69 -7.43
N ALA A 194 18.32 19.36 -7.30
CA ALA A 194 19.00 19.24 -6.02
C ALA A 194 19.06 20.59 -5.26
N ALA A 195 19.34 21.69 -5.97
CA ALA A 195 19.39 23.01 -5.36
C ALA A 195 18.01 23.43 -4.83
N VAL A 196 16.94 23.23 -5.60
CA VAL A 196 15.57 23.54 -5.17
C VAL A 196 15.17 22.68 -3.98
N GLU A 197 15.34 21.35 -4.05
CA GLU A 197 14.98 20.43 -2.96
C GLU A 197 15.67 20.84 -1.64
N SER A 198 16.94 21.25 -1.70
CA SER A 198 17.69 21.70 -0.50
C SER A 198 17.16 22.98 0.15
N ARG A 199 16.39 23.82 -0.57
CA ARG A 199 15.82 25.07 -0.03
C ARG A 199 14.48 24.87 0.66
N TYR A 200 13.80 23.75 0.40
CA TYR A 200 12.44 23.50 0.85
C TYR A 200 12.36 22.24 1.71
N GLU A 201 12.57 22.42 3.02
CA GLU A 201 12.44 21.34 4.01
C GLU A 201 11.05 20.69 3.93
N GLY A 202 11.01 19.35 3.95
CA GLY A 202 9.77 18.59 3.87
C GLY A 202 9.20 18.44 2.45
N THR A 203 9.94 18.85 1.43
CA THR A 203 9.64 18.52 0.03
C THR A 203 10.59 17.44 -0.49
N SER A 204 10.12 16.67 -1.47
CA SER A 204 10.95 15.76 -2.26
C SER A 204 10.71 15.99 -3.74
N ILE A 205 11.79 15.94 -4.53
CA ILE A 205 11.76 16.21 -5.97
C ILE A 205 12.18 14.95 -6.73
N GLY A 206 11.22 14.33 -7.43
CA GLY A 206 11.47 13.20 -8.32
C GLY A 206 11.50 13.63 -9.78
N SER A 207 12.33 12.98 -10.59
CA SER A 207 12.46 13.20 -12.04
C SER A 207 12.08 11.94 -12.81
N TYR A 208 11.24 12.10 -13.83
CA TYR A 208 10.73 11.01 -14.65
C TYR A 208 10.89 11.35 -16.14
N PRO A 209 11.92 10.81 -16.82
CA PRO A 209 12.11 11.06 -18.24
C PRO A 209 11.00 10.39 -19.06
N TRP A 210 10.55 11.07 -20.11
CA TRP A 210 9.57 10.54 -21.05
C TRP A 210 10.02 10.74 -22.48
N PHE A 211 9.59 9.81 -23.34
CA PHE A 211 9.93 9.79 -24.76
C PHE A 211 8.64 9.65 -25.58
N LYS A 212 8.40 10.60 -26.48
CA LYS A 212 7.35 10.55 -27.49
C LYS A 212 8.02 10.60 -28.87
N PRO A 213 7.37 10.13 -29.96
CA PRO A 213 7.97 10.21 -31.28
C PRO A 213 8.38 11.66 -31.64
N GLY A 214 9.70 11.89 -31.77
CA GLY A 214 10.26 13.22 -32.07
C GLY A 214 10.32 14.22 -30.91
N GLN A 215 9.95 13.81 -29.69
CA GLN A 215 9.98 14.68 -28.50
C GLN A 215 10.50 13.90 -27.28
N PHE A 216 11.22 14.59 -26.42
CA PHE A 216 11.62 14.05 -25.12
C PHE A 216 11.54 15.16 -24.08
N GLY A 217 11.48 14.77 -22.82
CA GLY A 217 11.47 15.69 -21.71
C GLY A 217 11.52 14.97 -20.39
N THR A 218 11.35 15.73 -19.32
CA THR A 218 11.35 15.25 -17.95
C THR A 218 10.12 15.79 -17.24
N ALA A 219 9.33 14.90 -16.66
CA ALA A 219 8.31 15.28 -15.69
C ALA A 219 8.97 15.33 -14.32
N VAL A 220 9.07 16.52 -13.73
CA VAL A 220 9.56 16.72 -12.38
C VAL A 220 8.37 16.75 -11.44
N VAL A 221 8.32 15.84 -10.47
CA VAL A 221 7.25 15.75 -9.48
C VAL A 221 7.76 16.26 -8.15
N VAL A 222 7.25 17.41 -7.72
CA VAL A 222 7.51 17.98 -6.40
C VAL A 222 6.42 17.50 -5.45
N SER A 223 6.82 16.83 -4.38
CA SER A 223 5.90 16.26 -3.38
C SER A 223 6.16 16.86 -2.00
N GLY A 224 5.13 17.10 -1.21
CA GLY A 224 5.27 17.55 0.18
C GLY A 224 3.95 17.53 0.95
N LEU A 225 4.05 17.53 2.28
CA LEU A 225 2.87 17.58 3.17
C LEU A 225 2.30 19.00 3.32
N ASP A 226 3.15 20.02 3.17
CA ASP A 226 2.73 21.42 3.16
C ASP A 226 2.49 21.91 1.72
N ALA A 227 1.23 22.19 1.38
CA ALA A 227 0.83 22.54 0.02
C ALA A 227 1.48 23.85 -0.46
N GLU A 228 1.62 24.84 0.44
CA GLU A 228 2.20 26.15 0.08
C GLU A 228 3.69 26.03 -0.23
N THR A 229 4.43 25.31 0.59
CA THR A 229 5.87 25.02 0.40
C THR A 229 6.09 24.20 -0.86
N THR A 230 5.26 23.17 -1.09
CA THR A 230 5.32 22.34 -2.32
C THR A 230 5.08 23.20 -3.57
N GLN A 231 4.11 24.12 -3.52
CA GLN A 231 3.83 25.04 -4.62
C GLN A 231 4.97 26.03 -4.89
N LYS A 232 5.63 26.53 -3.84
CA LYS A 232 6.82 27.40 -3.99
C LYS A 232 7.98 26.65 -4.62
N ALA A 233 8.27 25.44 -4.13
CA ALA A 233 9.31 24.58 -4.71
C ALA A 233 9.04 24.27 -6.19
N ALA A 234 7.81 23.92 -6.57
CA ALA A 234 7.45 23.68 -7.97
C ALA A 234 7.61 24.93 -8.86
N LYS A 235 7.25 26.12 -8.36
CA LYS A 235 7.45 27.39 -9.09
C LYS A 235 8.92 27.73 -9.27
N ASP A 236 9.76 27.41 -8.29
CA ASP A 236 11.21 27.60 -8.38
C ASP A 236 11.81 26.66 -9.44
N VAL A 237 11.41 25.38 -9.46
CA VAL A 237 11.81 24.44 -10.54
C VAL A 237 11.44 25.01 -11.90
N GLU A 238 10.18 25.41 -12.10
CA GLU A 238 9.71 25.99 -13.36
C GLU A 238 10.54 27.22 -13.77
N THR A 239 10.77 28.14 -12.82
CA THR A 239 11.47 29.40 -13.06
C THR A 239 12.94 29.18 -13.41
N GLU A 240 13.66 28.35 -12.63
CA GLU A 240 15.08 28.11 -12.85
C GLU A 240 15.35 27.30 -14.13
N VAL A 241 14.48 26.35 -14.47
CA VAL A 241 14.60 25.63 -15.75
C VAL A 241 14.38 26.59 -16.93
N ARG A 242 13.41 27.52 -16.84
CA ARG A 242 13.22 28.55 -17.86
C ARG A 242 14.41 29.50 -18.01
N GLN A 243 15.14 29.77 -16.92
CA GLN A 243 16.37 30.58 -16.98
C GLN A 243 17.49 29.92 -17.79
N LEU A 244 17.46 28.60 -17.97
CA LEU A 244 18.36 27.88 -18.90
C LEU A 244 17.93 27.97 -20.37
N GLY A 245 16.83 28.67 -20.68
CA GLY A 245 16.27 28.74 -22.03
C GLY A 245 15.50 27.47 -22.43
N VAL A 246 15.08 26.68 -21.45
CA VAL A 246 14.28 25.46 -21.65
C VAL A 246 12.81 25.75 -21.33
N ASP A 247 11.90 25.26 -22.17
CA ASP A 247 10.47 25.31 -21.87
C ASP A 247 10.15 24.43 -20.66
N ALA A 248 9.58 25.05 -19.61
CA ALA A 248 9.04 24.35 -18.46
C ALA A 248 7.68 24.92 -18.06
N ALA A 249 6.76 24.10 -17.55
CA ALA A 249 5.46 24.56 -17.06
C ALA A 249 4.90 23.61 -15.99
N ILE A 250 4.23 24.18 -14.97
CA ILE A 250 3.41 23.39 -14.05
C ILE A 250 2.18 22.87 -14.80
N VAL A 251 1.89 21.58 -14.65
CA VAL A 251 0.76 20.92 -15.31
C VAL A 251 -0.20 20.27 -14.31
N GLY A 252 -1.48 20.22 -14.70
CA GLY A 252 -2.52 19.50 -13.99
C GLY A 252 -2.36 17.98 -14.12
N ALA A 253 -3.25 17.23 -13.45
CA ALA A 253 -3.23 15.78 -13.47
C ALA A 253 -3.46 15.16 -14.88
N ASP A 254 -4.07 15.93 -15.79
CA ASP A 254 -4.26 15.60 -17.21
C ASP A 254 -3.06 15.95 -18.10
N GLY A 255 -2.01 16.55 -17.53
CA GLY A 255 -0.83 17.01 -18.25
C GLY A 255 -1.02 18.35 -18.99
N ALA A 256 -2.16 19.03 -18.82
CA ALA A 256 -2.37 20.37 -19.38
C ALA A 256 -1.73 21.44 -18.49
N PRO A 257 -1.20 22.54 -19.04
CA PRO A 257 -0.67 23.65 -18.25
C PRO A 257 -1.73 24.21 -17.30
N VAL A 258 -1.35 24.43 -16.03
CA VAL A 258 -2.19 25.17 -15.08
C VAL A 258 -1.95 26.66 -15.31
N SER A 259 -2.98 27.38 -15.78
CA SER A 259 -2.97 28.83 -16.02
C SER A 259 -2.81 29.63 -14.74
#